data_AF-L8LV06-F1
#
_entry.id   AF-L8LV06-F1
#
_cell.length_a   1.000
_cell.length_b   1.000
_cell.length_c   1.000
_cell.angle_alpha   90.00
_cell.angle_beta   90.00
_cell.angle_gamma   90.00
#
_symmetry.space_group_name_H-M   'P 1'
#
loop_
_entity.id
_entity.type
_entity.pdbx_description
1 polymer ?
#
loop_
_entity_poly.entity_id
_entity_poly.type
_entity_poly.pdbx_seq_one_letter_code
_entity_poly.pdbx_strand_id
1 'polypeptide(L)'
;MISNDTMTLPPVETVDFVDLERYDGLWYEVAKTPNSFTLGCVNTTATYEIIDETSISVFNACNKFRPRGRSSIIEGVATVTDPETNAKLEVGFEGIPFPGEYWILDLVEDPDDPTGDYTYAVVGESTRTNLFILSRTPNADPEILEELYAGLEEQFFDTDLLISSPQFRRRCNCEQPDLRLTDSPSINSESKSYFGDAFLEAAAISLFGDVIPVN
;
A
#
# COMPACT_ATOMS: atom_id res chain seq x y z
N MET A 1 -17.94 28.09 -32.19
CA MET A 1 -17.02 28.05 -31.04
C MET A 1 -17.17 26.64 -30.47
N ILE A 2 -16.20 25.77 -30.71
CA ILE A 2 -16.17 24.45 -30.08
C ILE A 2 -15.32 24.65 -28.83
N SER A 3 -15.94 24.66 -27.66
CA SER A 3 -15.23 24.65 -26.38
C SER A 3 -14.54 23.30 -26.26
N ASN A 4 -13.21 23.29 -26.35
CA ASN A 4 -12.38 22.18 -25.87
C ASN A 4 -12.52 22.14 -24.36
N ASP A 5 -13.55 21.44 -23.88
CA ASP A 5 -13.67 21.08 -22.48
C ASP A 5 -12.78 19.84 -22.29
N THR A 6 -11.55 20.06 -21.86
CA THR A 6 -10.70 18.98 -21.34
C THR A 6 -11.41 18.40 -20.13
N MET A 7 -12.00 17.20 -20.27
CA MET A 7 -12.60 16.46 -19.16
C MET A 7 -11.54 16.21 -18.08
N THR A 8 -11.47 17.10 -17.10
CA THR A 8 -10.70 16.88 -15.87
C THR A 8 -11.55 16.03 -14.95
N LEU A 9 -11.04 14.87 -14.55
CA LEU A 9 -11.68 14.04 -13.53
C LEU A 9 -11.85 14.84 -12.23
N PRO A 10 -12.89 14.57 -11.42
CA PRO A 10 -13.01 15.17 -10.11
C PRO A 10 -11.80 14.79 -9.23
N PRO A 11 -11.48 15.59 -8.21
CA PRO A 11 -10.48 15.20 -7.19
C PRO A 11 -10.81 13.84 -6.58
N VAL A 12 -9.79 13.08 -6.18
CA VAL A 12 -9.98 11.86 -5.38
C VAL A 12 -10.44 12.26 -3.99
N GLU A 13 -11.43 11.56 -3.46
CA GLU A 13 -11.95 11.71 -2.11
C GLU A 13 -11.40 10.62 -1.19
N THR A 14 -11.12 10.99 0.05
CA THR A 14 -10.65 10.10 1.12
C THR A 14 -11.77 9.87 2.12
N VAL A 15 -11.60 8.91 3.03
CA VAL A 15 -12.49 8.77 4.19
C VAL A 15 -12.53 10.06 5.01
N ASP A 16 -13.65 10.28 5.70
CA ASP A 16 -13.87 11.50 6.49
C ASP A 16 -12.90 11.64 7.67
N PHE A 17 -12.50 10.51 8.27
CA PHE A 17 -11.55 10.49 9.38
C PHE A 17 -10.86 9.14 9.50
N VAL A 18 -9.60 9.15 9.94
CA VAL A 18 -8.80 7.96 10.28
C VAL A 18 -8.34 8.04 11.73
N ASP A 19 -8.75 7.04 12.50
CA ASP A 19 -8.18 6.75 13.80
C ASP A 19 -6.88 5.93 13.62
N LEU A 20 -5.73 6.58 13.85
CA LEU A 20 -4.42 5.95 13.66
C LEU A 20 -4.16 4.81 14.67
N GLU A 21 -4.80 4.83 15.86
CA GLU A 21 -4.66 3.74 16.84
C GLU A 21 -5.34 2.47 16.33
N ARG A 22 -6.50 2.59 15.70
CA ARG A 22 -7.23 1.47 15.07
C ARG A 22 -6.59 1.01 13.75
N TYR A 23 -5.73 1.84 13.15
CA TYR A 23 -4.98 1.54 11.93
C TYR A 23 -3.66 0.82 12.20
N ASP A 24 -3.14 0.92 13.43
CA ASP A 24 -1.87 0.36 13.88
C ASP A 24 -1.75 -1.15 13.66
N GLY A 25 -0.53 -1.67 13.54
CA GLY A 25 -0.26 -3.10 13.47
C GLY A 25 -0.22 -3.69 12.05
N LEU A 26 -0.45 -4.99 11.96
CA LEU A 26 -0.21 -5.79 10.74
C LEU A 26 -1.37 -5.71 9.75
N TRP A 27 -1.00 -5.58 8.48
CA TRP A 27 -1.88 -5.63 7.32
C TRP A 27 -1.29 -6.57 6.25
N TYR A 28 -2.17 -7.29 5.57
CA TYR A 28 -1.86 -8.11 4.41
C TYR A 28 -2.33 -7.38 3.15
N GLU A 29 -1.45 -7.23 2.16
CA GLU A 29 -1.85 -6.74 0.83
C GLU A 29 -2.61 -7.87 0.12
N VAL A 30 -3.88 -7.64 -0.21
CA VAL A 30 -4.77 -8.64 -0.82
C VAL A 30 -5.09 -8.32 -2.29
N ALA A 31 -4.99 -7.05 -2.69
CA ALA A 31 -5.03 -6.63 -4.08
C ALA A 31 -4.24 -5.34 -4.28
N LYS A 32 -3.84 -5.06 -5.52
CA LYS A 32 -3.13 -3.82 -5.89
C LYS A 32 -3.18 -3.56 -7.39
N THR A 33 -2.84 -2.34 -7.81
CA THR A 33 -2.41 -2.12 -9.20
C THR A 33 -0.96 -2.63 -9.38
N PRO A 34 -0.64 -3.23 -10.54
CA PRO A 34 0.72 -3.62 -10.87
C PRO A 34 1.65 -2.41 -10.81
N ASN A 35 2.65 -2.48 -9.95
CA ASN A 35 3.68 -1.47 -9.84
C ASN A 35 5.07 -2.13 -9.88
N SER A 36 6.06 -1.41 -10.39
CA SER A 36 7.40 -1.94 -10.62
C SER A 36 8.09 -2.37 -9.32
N PHE A 37 7.85 -1.67 -8.22
CA PHE A 37 8.49 -1.94 -6.92
C PHE A 37 8.03 -3.24 -6.25
N THR A 38 6.79 -3.68 -6.49
CA THR A 38 6.31 -4.98 -5.97
C THR A 38 6.45 -6.14 -6.97
N LEU A 39 7.19 -5.95 -8.08
CA LEU A 39 7.35 -7.00 -9.08
C LEU A 39 7.93 -8.28 -8.44
N GLY A 40 7.22 -9.38 -8.66
CA GLY A 40 7.54 -10.70 -8.12
C GLY A 40 7.32 -10.84 -6.61
N CYS A 41 6.71 -9.90 -5.91
CA CYS A 41 6.36 -10.09 -4.49
C CYS A 41 5.15 -11.03 -4.34
N VAL A 42 5.24 -11.92 -3.36
CA VAL A 42 4.12 -12.67 -2.77
C VAL A 42 4.20 -12.59 -1.25
N ASN A 43 3.11 -12.89 -0.54
CA ASN A 43 3.03 -12.72 0.92
C ASN A 43 3.39 -11.30 1.36
N THR A 44 2.92 -10.29 0.62
CA THR A 44 3.23 -8.89 0.95
C THR A 44 2.46 -8.48 2.19
N THR A 45 3.15 -7.84 3.12
CA THR A 45 2.59 -7.28 4.36
C THR A 45 3.10 -5.87 4.58
N ALA A 46 2.29 -5.07 5.25
CA ALA A 46 2.67 -3.79 5.82
C ALA A 46 2.39 -3.82 7.32
N THR A 47 3.35 -3.41 8.14
CA THR A 47 3.14 -3.27 9.58
C THR A 47 3.38 -1.82 9.98
N TYR A 48 2.37 -1.21 10.58
CA TYR A 48 2.42 0.16 11.05
C TYR A 48 2.66 0.18 12.56
N GLU A 49 3.42 1.17 13.05
CA GLU A 49 3.51 1.47 14.48
C GLU A 49 3.41 2.98 14.68
N ILE A 50 2.57 3.42 15.62
CA ILE A 50 2.49 4.83 16.02
C ILE A 50 3.85 5.31 16.54
N ILE A 51 4.34 6.41 15.98
CA ILE A 51 5.52 7.12 16.46
C ILE A 51 5.08 8.29 17.35
N ASP A 52 4.16 9.10 16.85
CA ASP A 52 3.58 10.26 17.52
C ASP A 52 2.19 10.60 16.96
N GLU A 53 1.59 11.72 17.40
CA GLU A 53 0.24 12.15 17.02
C GLU A 53 0.04 12.31 15.49
N THR A 54 1.12 12.47 14.72
CA THR A 54 1.07 12.80 13.29
C THR A 54 1.89 11.86 12.42
N SER A 55 2.53 10.85 13.00
CA SER A 55 3.49 10.01 12.30
C SER A 55 3.37 8.54 12.70
N ILE A 56 3.42 7.67 11.69
CA ILE A 56 3.49 6.22 11.87
C ILE A 56 4.71 5.65 11.14
N SER A 57 5.35 4.65 11.72
CA SER A 57 6.36 3.86 11.03
C SER A 57 5.69 2.95 10.00
N VAL A 58 6.41 2.65 8.92
CA VAL A 58 5.95 1.75 7.87
C VAL A 58 7.01 0.68 7.67
N PHE A 59 6.67 -0.58 7.95
CA PHE A 59 7.51 -1.74 7.67
C PHE A 59 6.84 -2.62 6.61
N ASN A 60 7.37 -2.59 5.38
CA ASN A 60 6.86 -3.42 4.29
C ASN A 60 7.77 -4.64 4.09
N ALA A 61 7.16 -5.82 3.95
CA ALA A 61 7.88 -7.07 3.69
C ALA A 61 7.18 -7.91 2.63
N CYS A 62 7.95 -8.62 1.81
CA CYS A 62 7.42 -9.62 0.88
C CYS A 62 8.42 -10.77 0.66
N ASN A 63 7.96 -11.88 0.08
CA ASN A 63 8.83 -12.93 -0.47
C ASN A 63 8.95 -12.79 -1.99
N LYS A 64 10.17 -12.81 -2.54
CA LYS A 64 10.38 -12.74 -3.99
C LYS A 64 10.11 -14.09 -4.69
N PHE A 65 9.29 -14.04 -5.73
CA PHE A 65 8.90 -15.05 -6.71
C PHE A 65 8.19 -16.31 -6.19
N ARG A 66 8.27 -16.62 -4.89
CA ARG A 66 7.67 -17.82 -4.29
C ARG A 66 7.43 -17.64 -2.79
N PRO A 67 6.52 -18.42 -2.17
CA PRO A 67 6.14 -18.27 -0.74
C PRO A 67 7.28 -18.43 0.29
N ARG A 68 8.38 -19.07 -0.12
CA ARG A 68 9.61 -19.22 0.67
C ARG A 68 10.81 -18.62 -0.07
N GLY A 69 10.53 -17.59 -0.85
CA GLY A 69 11.52 -16.80 -1.56
C GLY A 69 12.37 -16.00 -0.60
N ARG A 70 13.38 -15.33 -1.14
CA ARG A 70 14.18 -14.36 -0.39
C ARG A 70 13.25 -13.27 0.17
N SER A 71 13.45 -12.89 1.42
CA SER A 71 12.76 -11.74 2.00
C SER A 71 13.24 -10.45 1.34
N SER A 72 12.30 -9.56 1.06
CA SER A 72 12.52 -8.22 0.55
C SER A 72 11.78 -7.27 1.48
N ILE A 73 12.49 -6.30 2.05
CA ILE A 73 11.94 -5.38 3.06
C ILE A 73 12.26 -3.93 2.69
N ILE A 74 11.42 -3.01 3.16
CA ILE A 74 11.68 -1.58 3.14
C ILE A 74 11.02 -0.93 4.35
N GLU A 75 11.72 0.06 4.93
CA GLU A 75 11.31 0.79 6.12
C GLU A 75 11.12 2.27 5.77
N GLY A 76 10.16 2.90 6.41
CA GLY A 76 9.80 4.29 6.17
C GLY A 76 8.97 4.89 7.29
N VAL A 77 8.59 6.14 7.08
CA VAL A 77 7.70 6.91 7.95
C VAL A 77 6.62 7.54 7.09
N ALA A 78 5.36 7.38 7.50
CA ALA A 78 4.24 8.12 6.94
C ALA A 78 3.84 9.26 7.90
N THR A 79 3.78 10.47 7.38
CA THR A 79 3.41 11.68 8.14
C THR A 79 2.10 12.23 7.61
N VAL A 80 1.18 12.57 8.51
CA VAL A 80 -0.12 13.18 8.19
C VAL A 80 0.08 14.56 7.55
N THR A 81 -0.54 14.77 6.40
CA THR A 81 -0.58 16.06 5.69
C THR A 81 -1.93 16.76 5.78
N ASP A 82 -2.98 16.02 6.16
CA ASP A 82 -4.30 16.53 6.50
C ASP A 82 -4.66 16.20 7.95
N PRO A 83 -4.34 17.09 8.92
CA PRO A 83 -4.60 16.84 10.34
C PRO A 83 -6.08 16.93 10.74
N GLU A 84 -6.98 17.37 9.84
CA GLU A 84 -8.41 17.39 10.15
C GLU A 84 -9.02 15.99 10.05
N THR A 85 -8.55 15.20 9.06
CA THR A 85 -9.09 13.87 8.76
C THR A 85 -8.11 12.74 9.08
N ASN A 86 -6.81 13.01 9.15
CA ASN A 86 -5.73 12.01 9.14
C ASN A 86 -5.74 11.06 7.92
N ALA A 87 -6.58 11.32 6.91
CA ALA A 87 -6.77 10.40 5.80
C ALA A 87 -5.74 10.58 4.67
N LYS A 88 -4.95 11.65 4.71
CA LYS A 88 -3.87 11.94 3.75
C LYS A 88 -2.54 11.99 4.46
N LEU A 89 -1.62 11.16 3.99
CA LEU A 89 -0.25 11.07 4.47
C LEU A 89 0.73 11.17 3.30
N GLU A 90 1.97 11.53 3.64
CA GLU A 90 3.13 11.38 2.79
C GLU A 90 4.04 10.31 3.38
N VAL A 91 4.41 9.29 2.59
CA VAL A 91 5.28 8.20 3.01
C VAL A 91 6.67 8.35 2.42
N GLY A 92 7.68 8.49 3.28
CA GLY A 92 9.09 8.48 2.92
C GLY A 92 9.74 7.14 3.27
N PHE A 93 10.43 6.53 2.31
CA PHE A 93 11.18 5.28 2.53
C PHE A 93 12.69 5.50 2.51
N GLU A 94 13.43 4.67 3.26
CA GLU A 94 14.90 4.69 3.26
C GLU A 94 15.47 4.55 1.83
N GLY A 95 16.28 5.54 1.41
CA GLY A 95 16.96 5.52 0.12
C GLY A 95 16.13 6.03 -1.07
N ILE A 96 14.88 6.45 -0.85
CA ILE A 96 14.01 7.03 -1.89
C ILE A 96 14.01 8.55 -1.76
N PRO A 97 14.27 9.30 -2.85
CA PRO A 97 14.55 10.74 -2.78
C PRO A 97 13.31 11.61 -2.53
N PHE A 98 12.10 11.08 -2.69
CA PHE A 98 10.85 11.82 -2.52
C PHE A 98 9.81 10.97 -1.80
N PRO A 99 8.95 11.58 -0.95
CA PRO A 99 7.82 10.88 -0.39
C PRO A 99 6.76 10.59 -1.45
N GLY A 100 6.00 9.51 -1.25
CA GLY A 100 4.82 9.19 -2.04
C GLY A 100 3.53 9.59 -1.31
N GLU A 101 2.46 9.81 -2.06
CA GLU A 101 1.13 9.97 -1.47
C GLU A 101 0.64 8.65 -0.89
N TYR A 102 0.02 8.73 0.29
CA TYR A 102 -0.63 7.62 0.97
C TYR A 102 -2.00 8.12 1.43
N TRP A 103 -3.01 7.97 0.58
CA TRP A 103 -4.36 8.45 0.84
C TRP A 103 -5.28 7.28 1.13
N ILE A 104 -5.97 7.34 2.26
CA ILE A 104 -6.90 6.30 2.72
C ILE A 104 -8.26 6.62 2.11
N LEU A 105 -8.64 5.85 1.09
CA LEU A 105 -9.82 6.07 0.27
C LEU A 105 -11.07 5.43 0.86
N ASP A 106 -10.90 4.30 1.53
CA ASP A 106 -11.98 3.54 2.16
C ASP A 106 -11.46 2.75 3.37
N LEU A 107 -12.34 2.52 4.34
CA LEU A 107 -12.10 1.76 5.56
C LEU A 107 -13.33 0.90 5.88
N VAL A 108 -13.10 -0.38 6.16
CA VAL A 108 -14.17 -1.28 6.60
C VAL A 108 -14.00 -1.53 8.09
N GLU A 109 -15.06 -1.27 8.86
CA GLU A 109 -15.14 -1.60 10.28
C GLU A 109 -15.72 -3.00 10.47
N ASP A 110 -15.44 -3.64 11.61
CA ASP A 110 -16.14 -4.87 11.98
C ASP A 110 -17.57 -4.51 12.45
N PRO A 111 -18.64 -4.99 11.79
CA PRO A 111 -20.01 -4.70 12.23
C PRO A 111 -20.33 -5.26 13.61
N ASP A 112 -19.62 -6.29 14.06
CA ASP A 112 -19.78 -6.89 15.39
C ASP A 112 -18.93 -6.17 16.47
N ASP A 113 -17.89 -5.43 16.06
CA ASP A 113 -17.06 -4.59 16.95
C ASP A 113 -16.64 -3.26 16.26
N PRO A 114 -17.55 -2.28 16.16
CA PRO A 114 -17.27 -1.00 15.51
C PRO A 114 -16.28 -0.13 16.29
N THR A 115 -15.89 -0.54 17.51
CA THR A 115 -14.85 0.14 18.30
C THR A 115 -13.48 -0.48 18.14
N GLY A 116 -13.40 -1.68 17.55
CA GLY A 116 -12.18 -2.41 17.30
C GLY A 116 -11.44 -1.91 16.06
N ASP A 117 -10.33 -2.57 15.74
CA ASP A 117 -9.49 -2.23 14.59
C ASP A 117 -10.26 -2.31 13.27
N TYR A 118 -9.88 -1.48 12.30
CA TYR A 118 -10.37 -1.60 10.93
C TYR A 118 -9.99 -2.97 10.35
N THR A 119 -10.87 -3.54 9.53
CA THR A 119 -10.69 -4.88 8.94
C THR A 119 -10.12 -4.83 7.52
N TYR A 120 -10.46 -3.79 6.76
CA TYR A 120 -9.91 -3.48 5.43
C TYR A 120 -9.57 -2.01 5.30
N ALA A 121 -8.59 -1.71 4.45
CA ALA A 121 -8.25 -0.35 4.05
C ALA A 121 -7.96 -0.32 2.55
N VAL A 122 -8.46 0.71 1.87
CA VAL A 122 -8.11 1.02 0.49
C VAL A 122 -7.20 2.22 0.48
N VAL A 123 -6.02 2.07 -0.12
CA VAL A 123 -4.98 3.10 -0.14
C VAL A 123 -4.65 3.42 -1.59
N GLY A 124 -4.59 4.71 -1.92
CA GLY A 124 -4.19 5.17 -3.25
C GLY A 124 -3.53 6.54 -3.22
N GLU A 125 -3.65 7.24 -4.34
CA GLU A 125 -3.04 8.53 -4.60
C GLU A 125 -3.91 9.38 -5.54
N SER A 126 -3.66 10.68 -5.58
CA SER A 126 -4.45 11.67 -6.32
C SER A 126 -4.52 11.42 -7.83
N THR A 127 -3.48 10.79 -8.39
CA THR A 127 -3.35 10.46 -9.82
C THR A 127 -4.08 9.19 -10.24
N ARG A 128 -4.59 8.40 -9.28
CA ARG A 128 -5.28 7.12 -9.50
C ARG A 128 -4.44 6.02 -10.15
N THR A 129 -3.11 6.13 -10.09
CA THR A 129 -2.20 5.17 -10.74
C THR A 129 -1.79 4.00 -9.84
N ASN A 130 -1.56 4.27 -8.55
CA ASN A 130 -1.26 3.26 -7.55
C ASN A 130 -2.45 3.03 -6.62
N LEU A 131 -2.76 1.75 -6.39
CA LEU A 131 -3.77 1.33 -5.42
C LEU A 131 -3.29 0.09 -4.67
N PHE A 132 -3.61 0.01 -3.39
CA PHE A 132 -3.44 -1.15 -2.53
C PHE A 132 -4.73 -1.39 -1.74
N ILE A 133 -5.12 -2.64 -1.64
CA ILE A 133 -6.17 -3.07 -0.72
C ILE A 133 -5.51 -3.94 0.33
N LEU A 134 -5.69 -3.53 1.57
CA LEU A 134 -5.12 -4.14 2.74
C LEU A 134 -6.22 -4.82 3.56
N SER A 135 -5.89 -5.95 4.17
CA SER A 135 -6.78 -6.67 5.08
C SER A 135 -6.04 -7.07 6.35
N ARG A 136 -6.74 -7.11 7.49
CA ARG A 136 -6.22 -7.70 8.73
C ARG A 136 -6.02 -9.21 8.65
N THR A 137 -6.61 -9.87 7.64
CA THR A 137 -6.44 -11.30 7.43
C THR A 137 -5.80 -11.60 6.07
N PRO A 138 -5.04 -12.70 5.93
CA PRO A 138 -4.41 -13.04 4.66
C PRO A 138 -5.41 -13.52 3.60
N ASN A 139 -6.63 -13.87 3.98
CA ASN A 139 -7.65 -14.36 3.06
C ASN A 139 -8.79 -13.34 3.05
N ALA A 140 -8.78 -12.43 2.08
CA ALA A 140 -9.86 -11.46 1.90
C ALA A 140 -11.19 -12.15 1.60
N ASP A 141 -12.27 -11.57 2.12
CA ASP A 141 -13.63 -11.92 1.76
C ASP A 141 -13.93 -11.40 0.35
N PRO A 142 -14.29 -12.27 -0.61
CA PRO A 142 -14.64 -11.84 -1.96
C PRO A 142 -15.78 -10.82 -2.01
N GLU A 143 -16.77 -10.92 -1.11
CA GLU A 143 -17.92 -10.00 -1.11
C GLU A 143 -17.48 -8.58 -0.74
N ILE A 144 -16.61 -8.45 0.28
CA ILE A 144 -16.02 -7.16 0.67
C ILE A 144 -15.15 -6.60 -0.46
N LEU A 145 -14.36 -7.44 -1.14
CA LEU A 145 -13.55 -6.96 -2.27
C LEU A 145 -14.42 -6.41 -3.41
N GLU A 146 -15.54 -7.05 -3.73
CA GLU A 146 -16.47 -6.57 -4.75
C GLU A 146 -17.07 -5.20 -4.36
N GLU A 147 -17.43 -5.01 -3.09
CA GLU A 147 -17.90 -3.72 -2.57
C GLU A 147 -16.84 -2.62 -2.67
N LEU A 148 -15.59 -2.92 -2.26
CA LEU A 148 -14.47 -1.97 -2.35
C LEU A 148 -14.17 -1.59 -3.81
N TYR A 149 -14.24 -2.55 -4.75
CA TYR A 149 -14.07 -2.28 -6.18
C TYR A 149 -15.16 -1.36 -6.73
N ALA A 150 -16.41 -1.56 -6.32
CA ALA A 150 -17.50 -0.68 -6.73
C ALA A 150 -17.27 0.77 -6.26
N GLY A 151 -16.83 0.98 -5.01
CA GLY A 151 -16.50 2.31 -4.50
C GLY A 151 -15.33 2.98 -5.26
N LEU A 152 -14.34 2.20 -5.67
CA LEU A 152 -13.22 2.67 -6.48
C LEU A 152 -13.65 3.10 -7.89
N GLU A 153 -14.56 2.36 -8.52
CA GLU A 153 -15.12 2.70 -9.83
C GLU A 153 -15.91 4.02 -9.79
N GLU A 154 -16.67 4.26 -8.71
CA GLU A 154 -17.37 5.54 -8.48
C GLU A 154 -16.39 6.73 -8.40
N GLN A 155 -15.18 6.47 -7.88
CA GLN A 155 -14.09 7.44 -7.84
C GLN A 155 -13.23 7.48 -9.11
N PHE A 156 -13.62 6.80 -10.19
CA PHE A 156 -12.94 6.74 -11.49
C PHE A 156 -11.57 6.04 -11.48
N PHE A 157 -11.33 5.11 -10.56
CA PHE A 157 -10.18 4.20 -10.64
C PHE A 157 -10.45 3.08 -11.67
N ASP A 158 -9.41 2.66 -12.37
CA ASP A 158 -9.47 1.53 -13.30
C ASP A 158 -9.26 0.22 -12.54
N THR A 159 -10.36 -0.38 -12.08
CA THR A 159 -10.36 -1.63 -11.31
C THR A 159 -9.99 -2.86 -12.16
N ASP A 160 -10.08 -2.78 -13.49
CA ASP A 160 -9.63 -3.86 -14.39
C ASP A 160 -8.10 -4.06 -14.32
N LEU A 161 -7.36 -3.06 -13.84
CA LEU A 161 -5.92 -3.17 -13.60
C LEU A 161 -5.59 -3.90 -12.29
N LEU A 162 -6.54 -4.06 -11.37
CA LEU A 162 -6.25 -4.67 -10.07
C LEU A 162 -5.93 -6.15 -10.21
N ILE A 163 -4.85 -6.54 -9.55
CA ILE A 163 -4.43 -7.93 -9.44
C ILE A 163 -4.51 -8.39 -7.99
N SER A 164 -4.91 -9.64 -7.79
CA SER A 164 -4.85 -10.27 -6.48
C SER A 164 -3.40 -10.39 -5.99
N SER A 165 -3.16 -10.08 -4.72
CA SER A 165 -1.87 -10.28 -4.05
C SER A 165 -1.89 -11.57 -3.23
N PRO A 166 -1.27 -12.66 -3.72
CA PRO A 166 -1.44 -13.97 -3.10
C PRO A 166 -0.78 -14.06 -1.72
N GLN A 167 -1.55 -14.51 -0.74
CA GLN A 167 -1.11 -14.82 0.61
C GLN A 167 -1.09 -16.35 0.83
N PHE A 168 0.09 -16.90 0.99
CA PHE A 168 0.32 -18.33 1.15
C PHE A 168 0.60 -18.63 2.62
N ARG A 169 -0.41 -19.13 3.33
CA ARG A 169 -0.20 -19.67 4.67
C ARG A 169 0.85 -20.78 4.63
N ARG A 170 1.76 -20.78 5.61
CA ARG A 170 2.52 -22.00 5.90
C ARG A 170 1.50 -23.05 6.35
N ARG A 171 1.34 -24.14 5.58
CA ARG A 171 0.55 -25.32 5.99
C ARG A 171 1.16 -26.08 7.19
N CYS A 172 2.08 -25.47 7.91
CA CYS A 172 2.79 -26.08 9.03
C CYS A 172 2.40 -25.30 10.28
N ASN A 173 2.09 -26.02 11.35
CA ASN A 173 1.67 -25.50 12.65
C ASN A 173 2.82 -24.80 13.43
N CYS A 174 3.73 -24.14 12.72
CA CYS A 174 4.82 -23.39 13.31
C CYS A 174 4.40 -21.92 13.40
N GLU A 175 4.39 -21.41 14.62
CA GLU A 175 4.24 -20.00 14.93
C GLU A 175 5.08 -19.15 13.96
N GLN A 176 4.48 -18.10 13.41
CA GLN A 176 5.25 -17.16 12.59
C GLN A 176 6.33 -16.57 13.50
N PRO A 177 7.62 -16.70 13.17
CA PRO A 177 8.58 -15.80 13.79
C PRO A 177 8.18 -14.40 13.33
N ASP A 178 7.93 -13.52 14.28
CA ASP A 178 7.82 -12.10 14.02
C ASP A 178 9.06 -11.70 13.20
N LEU A 179 8.85 -11.21 11.98
CA LEU A 179 9.94 -10.80 11.09
C LEU A 179 10.75 -9.64 11.68
N ARG A 180 10.25 -9.00 12.74
CA ARG A 180 10.97 -8.01 13.56
C ARG A 180 11.84 -8.64 14.65
N LEU A 181 11.57 -9.89 15.07
CA LEU A 181 12.27 -10.58 16.18
C LEU A 181 13.26 -11.67 15.73
N THR A 182 13.44 -11.93 14.44
CA THR A 182 14.51 -12.83 14.02
C THR A 182 15.84 -12.10 14.19
N ASP A 183 16.61 -12.50 15.21
CA ASP A 183 18.02 -12.16 15.37
C ASP A 183 18.71 -12.15 14.01
N SER A 184 19.12 -10.95 13.60
CA SER A 184 19.72 -10.61 12.32
C SER A 184 20.78 -11.66 11.95
N PRO A 185 20.55 -12.57 10.98
CA PRO A 185 21.63 -13.37 10.44
C PRO A 185 22.36 -12.44 9.47
N SER A 186 23.27 -11.62 10.02
CA SER A 186 24.22 -10.75 9.30
C SER A 186 23.68 -10.34 7.92
N ILE A 187 22.78 -9.35 7.91
CA ILE A 187 22.17 -8.80 6.69
C ILE A 187 23.30 -8.35 5.76
N ASN A 188 23.60 -9.14 4.74
CA ASN A 188 24.45 -8.71 3.66
C ASN A 188 23.75 -7.55 2.94
N SER A 189 24.51 -6.51 2.57
CA SER A 189 24.04 -5.28 1.91
C SER A 189 23.18 -5.49 0.66
N GLU A 190 23.19 -6.71 0.09
CA GLU A 190 22.41 -7.08 -1.10
C GLU A 190 20.90 -7.22 -0.86
N SER A 191 20.38 -7.28 0.38
CA SER A 191 18.91 -7.39 0.62
C SER A 191 18.20 -6.05 0.73
N LYS A 192 18.92 -4.96 1.03
CA LYS A 192 18.37 -3.60 1.00
C LYS A 192 18.21 -3.08 -0.44
N SER A 193 18.93 -3.64 -1.42
CA SER A 193 19.07 -3.02 -2.75
C SER A 193 17.83 -3.14 -3.64
N TYR A 194 17.01 -4.20 -3.52
CA TYR A 194 15.99 -4.49 -4.54
C TYR A 194 14.68 -3.72 -4.40
N PHE A 195 14.34 -3.24 -3.20
CA PHE A 195 13.20 -2.32 -3.04
C PHE A 195 13.60 -0.91 -3.52
N GLY A 196 14.82 -0.48 -3.17
CA GLY A 196 15.39 0.82 -3.55
C GLY A 196 15.58 0.98 -5.05
N ASP A 197 16.17 0.00 -5.73
CA ASP A 197 16.47 0.10 -7.18
C ASP A 197 15.19 0.19 -8.03
N ALA A 198 14.12 -0.55 -7.66
CA ALA A 198 12.86 -0.51 -8.39
C ALA A 198 12.00 0.73 -8.08
N PHE A 199 12.09 1.28 -6.85
CA PHE A 199 11.44 2.56 -6.51
C PHE A 199 12.14 3.75 -7.17
N LEU A 200 13.46 3.73 -7.29
CA LEU A 200 14.23 4.76 -7.99
C LEU A 200 13.88 4.82 -9.49
N GLU A 201 13.63 3.66 -10.13
CA GLU A 201 13.10 3.61 -11.49
C GLU A 201 11.66 4.12 -11.59
N ALA A 202 10.78 3.78 -10.64
CA ALA A 202 9.39 4.24 -10.62
C ALA A 202 9.27 5.76 -10.41
N ALA A 203 10.04 6.32 -9.47
CA ALA A 203 10.10 7.76 -9.21
C ALA A 203 10.70 8.52 -10.41
N ALA A 204 11.65 7.92 -11.14
CA ALA A 204 12.15 8.49 -12.39
C ALA A 204 11.08 8.50 -13.50
N ILE A 205 10.24 7.46 -13.60
CA ILE A 205 9.14 7.41 -14.57
C ILE A 205 8.04 8.44 -14.25
N SER A 206 7.76 8.67 -12.95
CA SER A 206 6.77 9.68 -12.55
C SER A 206 7.26 11.14 -12.65
N LEU A 207 8.58 11.38 -12.63
CA LEU A 207 9.16 12.72 -12.77
C LEU A 207 9.48 13.10 -14.22
N PHE A 208 9.66 12.12 -15.09
CA PHE A 208 9.81 12.32 -16.52
C PHE A 208 8.62 11.71 -17.24
N GLY A 209 7.50 12.43 -17.23
CA GLY A 209 6.39 12.14 -18.14
C GLY A 209 6.93 11.90 -19.55
N ASP A 210 6.46 10.82 -20.16
CA ASP A 210 6.83 10.34 -21.48
C ASP A 210 7.09 11.48 -22.48
N VAL A 211 8.37 11.78 -22.74
CA VAL A 211 8.78 12.31 -24.05
C VAL A 211 9.18 11.11 -24.88
N ILE A 212 8.19 10.48 -25.51
CA ILE A 212 8.44 9.63 -26.66
C ILE A 212 8.81 10.58 -27.81
N PRO A 213 10.04 10.56 -28.36
CA PRO A 213 10.32 11.26 -29.60
C PRO A 213 9.58 10.53 -30.71
N VAL A 214 8.55 11.17 -31.26
CA VAL A 214 7.99 10.76 -32.55
C VAL A 214 9.06 11.05 -33.59
N ASN A 215 9.53 9.98 -34.23
CA ASN A 215 10.47 10.04 -35.35
C ASN A 215 9.76 10.50 -36.63
#